data_AF-A0A1Q5AH44-F1
#
_entry.id   AF-A0A1Q5AH44-F1
#
_cell.length_a   1.000
_cell.length_b   1.000
_cell.length_c   1.000
_cell.angle_alpha   90.00
_cell.angle_beta   90.00
_cell.angle_gamma   90.00
#
_symmetry.space_group_name_H-M   'P 1'
#
loop_
_entity.id
_entity.type
_entity.pdbx_description
1 polymer ?
#
loop_
_entity_poly.entity_id
_entity_poly.type
_entity_poly.pdbx_seq_one_letter_code
_entity_poly.pdbx_strand_id
1 'polypeptide(L)'
;MGNNDGTTVVTYASLDLAAAEIKRQGKQLAEDLEAIRTMIAGVSELWEGEAKRAYADAQERWRNDASAIRDNLNDIAQKVSEASPIYRSGDKRAAANF
;
A
#
# COMPACT_ATOMS: atom_id res chain seq x y z
N MET A 1 2.38 -36.43 -15.90
CA MET A 1 1.15 -35.63 -15.68
C MET A 1 1.61 -34.22 -15.35
N GLY A 2 1.47 -33.29 -16.29
CA GLY A 2 2.02 -31.94 -16.20
C GLY A 2 0.92 -30.90 -16.39
N ASN A 3 0.01 -30.78 -15.42
CA ASN A 3 -1.12 -29.86 -15.48
C ASN A 3 -1.00 -28.69 -14.50
N ASN A 4 0.12 -28.57 -13.77
CA ASN A 4 0.31 -27.55 -12.75
C ASN A 4 0.95 -26.25 -13.30
N ASP A 5 1.61 -26.32 -14.46
CA ASP A 5 2.36 -25.19 -15.04
C ASP A 5 1.45 -23.99 -15.40
N GLY A 6 0.27 -24.26 -15.98
CA GLY A 6 -0.72 -23.22 -16.29
C GLY A 6 -1.33 -22.55 -15.04
N THR A 7 -1.62 -23.31 -14.00
CA THR A 7 -2.17 -22.80 -12.73
C THR A 7 -1.17 -21.91 -12.00
N THR A 8 0.10 -22.31 -12.02
CA THR A 8 1.21 -21.59 -11.39
C THR A 8 1.49 -20.26 -12.10
N VAL A 9 1.51 -20.24 -13.45
CA VAL A 9 1.65 -19.02 -14.25
C VAL A 9 0.49 -18.03 -14.03
N VAL A 10 -0.75 -18.52 -14.00
CA VAL A 10 -1.94 -17.69 -13.74
C VAL A 10 -1.88 -17.09 -12.33
N THR A 11 -1.42 -17.86 -11.34
CA THR A 11 -1.26 -17.38 -9.96
C THR A 11 -0.21 -16.27 -9.87
N TYR A 12 0.92 -16.36 -10.57
CA TYR A 12 1.93 -15.30 -10.59
C TYR A 12 1.43 -14.01 -11.22
N ALA A 13 0.77 -14.11 -12.39
CA ALA A 13 0.18 -12.95 -13.04
C ALA A 13 -0.84 -12.27 -12.11
N SER A 14 -1.62 -13.05 -11.35
CA SER A 14 -2.55 -12.48 -10.35
C SER A 14 -1.86 -11.82 -9.15
N LEU A 15 -0.71 -12.32 -8.69
CA LEU A 15 0.06 -11.69 -7.60
C LEU A 15 0.70 -10.36 -8.04
N ASP A 16 1.28 -10.33 -9.25
CA ASP A 16 1.88 -9.11 -9.80
C ASP A 16 0.79 -8.05 -10.05
N LEU A 17 -0.38 -8.45 -10.55
CA LEU A 17 -1.56 -7.58 -10.67
C LEU A 17 -2.04 -7.06 -9.32
N ALA A 18 -2.10 -7.91 -8.29
CA ALA A 18 -2.49 -7.51 -6.94
C ALA A 18 -1.50 -6.49 -6.35
N ALA A 19 -0.20 -6.70 -6.51
CA ALA A 19 0.82 -5.76 -6.05
C ALA A 19 0.71 -4.40 -6.76
N ALA A 20 0.44 -4.40 -8.07
CA ALA A 20 0.23 -3.18 -8.85
C ALA A 20 -1.03 -2.44 -8.39
N GLU A 21 -2.12 -3.16 -8.12
CA GLU A 21 -3.37 -2.58 -7.65
C GLU A 21 -3.24 -1.99 -6.24
N ILE A 22 -2.53 -2.65 -5.32
CA ILE A 22 -2.24 -2.12 -3.99
C ILE A 22 -1.45 -0.82 -4.07
N LYS A 23 -0.43 -0.75 -4.95
CA LYS A 23 0.33 0.50 -5.19
C LYS A 23 -0.57 1.61 -5.73
N ARG A 24 -1.47 1.27 -6.67
CA ARG A 24 -2.42 2.24 -7.25
C ARG A 24 -3.37 2.78 -6.18
N GLN A 25 -3.97 1.90 -5.38
CA GLN A 25 -4.87 2.28 -4.29
C GLN A 25 -4.14 3.08 -3.21
N GLY A 26 -2.89 2.74 -2.88
CA GLY A 26 -2.09 3.50 -1.94
C GLY A 26 -1.76 4.92 -2.42
N LYS A 27 -1.51 5.09 -3.72
CA LYS A 27 -1.35 6.43 -4.31
C LYS A 27 -2.66 7.23 -4.22
N GLN A 28 -3.80 6.64 -4.60
CA GLN A 28 -5.09 7.31 -4.51
C GLN A 28 -5.40 7.74 -3.08
N LEU A 29 -5.17 6.86 -2.12
CA LEU A 29 -5.40 7.17 -0.71
C LEU A 29 -4.52 8.33 -0.22
N ALA A 30 -3.27 8.41 -0.65
CA ALA A 30 -2.40 9.54 -0.32
C ALA A 30 -2.93 10.86 -0.90
N GLU A 31 -3.43 10.84 -2.14
CA GLU A 31 -4.06 12.01 -2.77
C GLU A 31 -5.32 12.45 -2.02
N ASP A 32 -6.18 11.50 -1.63
CA ASP A 32 -7.41 11.77 -0.89
C ASP A 32 -7.11 12.34 0.51
N LEU A 33 -6.11 11.80 1.20
CA LEU A 33 -5.67 12.32 2.51
C LEU A 33 -5.11 13.74 2.41
N GLU A 34 -4.35 14.06 1.37
CA GLU A 34 -3.87 15.43 1.13
C GLU A 34 -5.01 16.40 0.76
N ALA A 35 -6.01 15.93 0.01
CA ALA A 35 -7.20 16.72 -0.29
C ALA A 35 -7.97 17.07 0.99
N ILE A 36 -8.20 16.09 1.87
CA ILE A 36 -8.85 16.31 3.18
C ILE A 36 -8.04 17.29 4.03
N ARG A 37 -6.72 17.10 4.12
CA ARG A 37 -5.82 18.00 4.86
C ARG A 37 -5.93 19.44 4.35
N THR A 38 -6.00 19.63 3.03
CA THR A 38 -6.09 20.94 2.41
C THR A 38 -7.43 21.61 2.69
N MET A 39 -8.53 20.85 2.62
CA MET A 39 -9.86 21.36 2.99
C MET A 39 -9.90 21.83 4.44
N ILE A 40 -9.36 21.02 5.37
CA ILE A 40 -9.30 21.38 6.80
C ILE A 40 -8.42 22.62 7.02
N ALA A 41 -7.28 22.71 6.33
CA ALA A 41 -6.42 23.88 6.41
C ALA A 41 -7.16 25.16 6.00
N GLY A 42 -7.99 25.11 4.95
CA GLY A 42 -8.79 26.25 4.51
C GLY A 42 -9.82 26.74 5.54
N VAL A 43 -10.46 25.84 6.30
CA VAL A 43 -11.36 26.25 7.40
C VAL A 43 -10.62 26.66 8.68
N SER A 44 -9.39 26.20 8.86
CA SER A 44 -8.58 26.53 10.05
C SER A 44 -8.13 27.99 10.13
N GLU A 45 -8.19 28.73 9.02
CA GLU A 45 -7.88 30.17 8.99
C GLU A 45 -8.79 30.99 9.90
N LEU A 46 -10.00 30.48 10.18
CA LEU A 46 -11.00 31.11 11.04
C LEU A 46 -10.83 30.73 12.52
N TRP A 47 -9.88 29.86 12.86
CA TRP A 47 -9.71 29.36 14.22
C TRP A 47 -8.69 30.19 14.99
N GLU A 48 -9.12 30.68 16.16
CA GLU A 48 -8.28 31.46 17.08
C GLU A 48 -8.17 30.80 18.46
N GLY A 49 -7.15 31.18 19.22
CA GLY A 49 -6.98 30.76 20.61
C GLY A 49 -6.83 29.24 20.79
N GLU A 50 -7.72 28.66 21.59
CA GLU A 50 -7.71 27.24 21.93
C GLU A 50 -8.01 26.32 20.73
N ALA A 51 -8.90 26.73 19.84
CA ALA A 51 -9.23 25.98 18.64
C ALA A 51 -8.02 25.82 17.71
N LYS A 52 -7.17 26.85 17.61
CA LYS A 52 -5.94 26.82 16.81
C LYS A 52 -4.91 25.83 17.37
N ARG A 53 -4.81 25.73 18.70
CA ARG A 53 -3.92 24.76 19.38
C ARG A 53 -4.43 23.33 19.17
N ALA A 54 -5.71 23.10 19.41
CA ALA A 54 -6.33 21.79 19.16
C ALA A 54 -6.18 21.32 17.71
N TYR A 55 -6.27 22.25 16.75
CA TYR A 55 -6.00 21.94 15.36
C TYR A 55 -4.56 21.56 15.09
N ALA A 56 -3.58 22.28 15.65
CA ALA A 56 -2.18 21.95 15.47
C ALA A 56 -1.89 20.50 15.92
N ASP A 57 -2.43 20.12 17.08
CA ASP A 57 -2.31 18.76 17.62
C ASP A 57 -3.01 17.72 16.73
N ALA A 58 -4.22 18.02 16.27
CA ALA A 58 -4.97 17.14 15.36
C ALA A 58 -4.25 16.97 14.01
N GLN A 59 -3.66 18.04 13.50
CA GLN A 59 -2.91 18.04 12.25
C GLN A 59 -1.62 17.22 12.36
N GLU A 60 -0.96 17.24 13.52
CA GLU A 60 0.20 16.38 13.75
C GLU A 60 -0.18 14.91 13.77
N ARG A 61 -1.24 14.55 14.50
CA ARG A 61 -1.77 13.18 14.52
C ARG A 61 -2.16 12.71 13.12
N TRP A 62 -2.86 13.56 12.37
CA TRP A 62 -3.23 13.29 10.98
C TRP A 62 -2.01 12.94 10.11
N ARG A 63 -0.94 13.75 10.17
CA ARG A 63 0.28 13.49 9.40
C ARG A 63 0.92 12.14 9.77
N ASN A 64 0.94 11.81 11.06
CA ASN A 64 1.50 10.55 11.55
C ASN A 64 0.68 9.36 11.04
N ASP A 65 -0.65 9.43 11.15
CA ASP A 65 -1.55 8.36 10.71
C ASP A 65 -1.50 8.18 9.18
N ALA A 66 -1.49 9.27 8.42
CA ALA A 66 -1.36 9.24 6.97
C ALA A 66 -0.03 8.62 6.52
N SER A 67 1.08 8.96 7.20
CA SER A 67 2.38 8.34 6.94
C SER A 67 2.36 6.85 7.23
N ALA A 68 1.81 6.45 8.38
CA ALA A 68 1.74 5.04 8.78
C ALA A 68 0.92 4.20 7.79
N ILE A 69 -0.22 4.72 7.32
CA ILE A 69 -1.04 4.06 6.30
C ILE A 69 -0.26 3.85 5.00
N ARG A 70 0.42 4.89 4.51
CA ARG A 70 1.25 4.80 3.30
C ARG A 70 2.36 3.77 3.45
N ASP A 71 3.06 3.80 4.57
CA ASP A 71 4.20 2.91 4.82
C ASP A 71 3.74 1.45 4.92
N ASN A 72 2.59 1.19 5.55
CA ASN A 72 1.96 -0.14 5.60
C ASN A 72 1.54 -0.64 4.21
N LEU A 73 0.95 0.21 3.36
CA LEU A 73 0.56 -0.20 2.00
C LEU A 73 1.78 -0.52 1.13
N ASN A 74 2.88 0.23 1.29
CA ASN A 74 4.14 -0.06 0.62
C ASN A 74 4.74 -1.39 1.09
N ASP A 75 4.73 -1.66 2.40
CA ASP A 75 5.21 -2.93 2.98
C ASP A 75 4.37 -4.12 2.48
N ILE A 76 3.05 -3.99 2.44
CA ILE A 76 2.17 -5.02 1.87
C ILE A 76 2.50 -5.24 0.38
N ALA A 77 2.62 -4.18 -0.41
CA ALA A 77 2.94 -4.29 -1.84
C ALA A 77 4.30 -4.96 -2.07
N GLN A 78 5.29 -4.67 -1.22
CA GLN A 78 6.60 -5.30 -1.24
C GLN A 78 6.50 -6.80 -0.90
N LYS A 79 5.82 -7.16 0.20
CA LYS A 79 5.61 -8.55 0.59
C LYS A 79 4.89 -9.39 -0.47
N VAL A 80 3.87 -8.82 -1.11
CA VAL A 80 3.17 -9.47 -2.23
C VAL A 80 4.12 -9.67 -3.41
N SER A 81 4.95 -8.67 -3.73
CA SER A 81 5.95 -8.76 -4.80
C SER A 81 7.09 -9.75 -4.49
N GLU A 82 7.48 -9.92 -3.23
CA GLU A 82 8.54 -10.85 -2.79
C GLU A 82 8.04 -12.31 -2.72
N ALA A 83 6.74 -12.52 -2.52
CA ALA A 83 6.12 -13.84 -2.59
C ALA A 83 6.21 -14.46 -4.01
N SER A 84 6.18 -13.64 -5.07
CA SER A 84 6.31 -14.07 -6.47
C SER A 84 7.63 -14.82 -6.78
N PRO A 85 8.84 -14.34 -6.40
CA PRO A 85 10.11 -15.01 -6.68
C PRO A 85 10.45 -16.23 -5.79
N ILE A 86 10.01 -16.28 -4.52
CA ILE A 86 10.33 -17.41 -3.62
C ILE A 86 9.81 -18.73 -4.19
N TYR A 87 8.60 -18.72 -4.77
CA TYR A 87 8.02 -19.89 -5.43
C TYR A 87 8.68 -20.23 -6.77
N ARG A 88 9.13 -19.23 -7.56
CA ARG A 88 9.88 -19.46 -8.82
C ARG A 88 11.18 -20.24 -8.62
N SER A 89 11.86 -20.00 -7.49
CA SER A 89 13.11 -20.70 -7.14
C SER A 89 12.89 -22.09 -6.54
N GLY A 90 11.80 -22.25 -5.77
CA GLY A 90 11.39 -23.54 -5.20
C GLY A 90 10.93 -24.53 -6.28
N ASP A 91 10.12 -24.07 -7.24
CA ASP A 91 9.56 -24.93 -8.29
C ASP A 91 10.62 -25.31 -9.32
N LYS A 92 11.54 -24.40 -9.68
CA LYS A 92 12.72 -24.76 -10.50
C LYS A 92 13.61 -25.82 -9.84
N ARG A 93 13.77 -25.77 -8.51
CA ARG A 93 14.52 -26.82 -7.78
C ARG A 93 13.75 -28.13 -7.73
N ALA A 94 12.43 -28.10 -7.53
CA ALA A 94 11.61 -29.30 -7.56
C ALA A 94 11.60 -29.94 -8.96
N ALA A 95 11.41 -29.15 -10.01
CA ALA A 95 11.44 -29.60 -11.41
C ALA A 95 12.82 -30.03 -11.89
N ALA A 96 13.92 -29.55 -11.28
CA ALA A 96 15.27 -30.02 -11.59
C ALA A 96 15.65 -31.31 -10.85
N ASN A 97 14.86 -31.74 -9.87
CA ASN A 97 15.09 -32.94 -9.07
C ASN A 97 14.19 -34.13 -9.51
N PHE A 98 13.42 -33.97 -10.59
CA PHE A 98 12.65 -35.02 -11.27
C PHE A 98 13.04 -35.06 -12.75
#